data_AF-Q1DFV7-F1
#
_entry.id   AF-Q1DFV7-F1
#
_cell.length_a   1.000
_cell.length_b   1.000
_cell.length_c   1.000
_cell.angle_alpha   90.00
_cell.angle_beta   90.00
_cell.angle_gamma   90.00
#
_symmetry.space_group_name_H-M   'P 1'
#
loop_
_entity.id
_entity.type
_entity.pdbx_description
1 polymer ?
#
loop_
_entity_poly.entity_id
_entity_poly.type
_entity_poly.pdbx_seq_one_letter_code
_entity_poly.pdbx_strand_id
1 'polypeptide(L)'
;MTRWLPFLVLALPACALFQRPPRPVHAPPEEAARFEFPPTGIPEEGLRSIPGDMARAIQLAMEDFYPWDKKAPTPSHPGRECLYRRESYDVYAAPYQEGVVLVGIVLSPQACGAQAVPNDMGALYAVDTRGWRILAVQH
;
A
#
# COMPACT_ATOMS: atom_id res chain seq x y z
N MET A 1 -11.53 -26.65 47.38
CA MET A 1 -10.32 -26.27 46.62
C MET A 1 -10.71 -26.18 45.15
N THR A 2 -10.90 -24.95 44.68
CA THR A 2 -11.64 -24.60 43.47
C THR A 2 -10.82 -24.91 42.22
N ARG A 3 -11.28 -25.87 41.41
CA ARG A 3 -10.72 -26.25 40.11
C ARG A 3 -11.02 -25.16 39.07
N TRP A 4 -10.16 -24.14 38.97
CA TRP A 4 -10.25 -23.04 37.99
C TRP A 4 -9.10 -23.07 36.95
N LEU A 5 -8.42 -24.21 36.80
CA LEU A 5 -7.24 -24.31 35.92
C LEU A 5 -7.51 -24.47 34.40
N PRO A 6 -8.64 -25.01 33.89
CA PRO A 6 -8.76 -25.28 32.45
C PRO A 6 -9.13 -24.05 31.61
N PHE A 7 -9.62 -22.96 32.21
CA PHE A 7 -10.07 -21.78 31.45
C PHE A 7 -8.90 -20.91 30.94
N LEU A 8 -7.72 -20.99 31.57
CA LEU A 8 -6.57 -20.16 31.21
C LEU A 8 -5.86 -20.62 29.91
N VAL A 9 -5.96 -21.90 29.56
CA VAL A 9 -5.24 -22.48 28.41
C VAL A 9 -5.93 -22.21 27.07
N LEU A 10 -7.26 -22.02 27.08
CA LEU A 10 -8.05 -21.72 25.87
C LEU A 10 -7.97 -20.27 25.39
N ALA A 11 -7.41 -19.34 26.20
CA ALA A 11 -7.30 -17.93 25.85
C ALA A 11 -6.00 -17.55 25.11
N LEU A 12 -5.01 -18.45 25.05
CA LEU A 12 -3.69 -18.18 24.46
C LEU A 12 -3.62 -18.16 22.91
N PRO A 13 -4.43 -18.89 22.11
CA PRO A 13 -4.29 -18.85 20.65
C PRO A 13 -4.79 -17.54 20.01
N ALA A 14 -5.49 -16.68 20.76
CA ALA A 14 -6.06 -15.43 20.24
C ALA A 14 -4.98 -14.42 19.80
N CYS A 15 -3.81 -14.40 20.44
CA CYS A 15 -2.72 -13.46 20.09
C CYS A 15 -1.94 -13.88 18.84
N ALA A 16 -1.95 -15.16 18.44
CA ALA A 16 -1.22 -15.64 17.27
C ALA A 16 -1.94 -15.33 15.94
N LEU A 17 -3.25 -15.04 15.99
CA LEU A 17 -4.05 -14.68 14.82
C LEU A 17 -3.92 -13.19 14.43
N PHE A 18 -3.42 -12.33 15.31
CA PHE A 18 -3.11 -10.93 15.00
C PHE A 18 -1.67 -10.80 14.46
N GLN A 19 -1.43 -11.28 13.24
CA GLN A 19 -0.22 -10.97 12.49
C GLN A 19 -0.23 -9.48 12.15
N ARG A 20 0.78 -8.72 12.60
CA ARG A 20 0.92 -7.32 12.18
C ARG A 20 1.32 -7.28 10.70
N PRO A 21 0.80 -6.32 9.92
CA PRO A 21 1.28 -6.13 8.56
C PRO A 21 2.80 -5.91 8.58
N PRO A 22 3.52 -6.45 7.58
CA PRO A 22 4.96 -6.31 7.51
C PRO A 22 5.32 -4.82 7.46
N ARG A 23 6.37 -4.44 8.20
CA ARG A 23 6.93 -3.09 8.11
C ARG A 23 7.92 -3.02 6.95
N PRO A 24 8.12 -1.84 6.35
CA PRO A 24 9.20 -1.64 5.40
C PRO A 24 10.55 -2.05 6.00
N VAL A 25 11.40 -2.65 5.17
CA VAL A 25 12.76 -3.03 5.55
C VAL A 25 13.61 -1.77 5.65
N HIS A 26 14.31 -1.59 6.78
CA HIS A 26 15.28 -0.52 6.93
C HIS A 26 16.62 -0.94 6.31
N ALA A 27 17.32 0.01 5.67
CA ALA A 27 18.67 -0.22 5.15
C ALA A 27 19.66 -0.54 6.29
N PRO A 28 20.74 -1.30 6.02
CA PRO A 28 21.81 -1.53 7.00
C PRO A 28 22.39 -0.21 7.54
N PRO A 29 22.83 -0.17 8.81
CA PRO A 29 23.39 1.05 9.40
C PRO A 29 24.54 1.66 8.61
N GLU A 30 25.39 0.82 8.01
CA GLU A 30 26.56 1.24 7.23
C GLU A 30 26.19 1.91 5.91
N GLU A 31 25.04 1.57 5.34
CA GLU A 31 24.47 2.21 4.14
C GLU A 31 23.76 3.51 4.53
N ALA A 32 22.92 3.46 5.56
CA ALA A 32 22.17 4.61 6.05
C ALA A 32 23.09 5.76 6.51
N ALA A 33 24.24 5.44 7.12
CA ALA A 33 25.22 6.43 7.56
C ALA A 33 25.89 7.20 6.41
N ARG A 34 25.80 6.71 5.17
CA ARG A 34 26.35 7.40 3.98
C ARG A 34 25.37 8.39 3.36
N PHE A 35 24.10 8.36 3.76
CA PHE A 35 23.11 9.28 3.25
C PHE A 35 23.14 10.58 4.06
N GLU A 36 23.41 11.69 3.39
CA GLU A 36 23.37 13.02 3.98
C GLU A 36 22.07 13.73 3.57
N PHE A 37 21.29 14.15 4.55
CA PHE A 37 20.11 14.97 4.27
C PHE A 37 20.53 16.35 3.76
N PRO A 38 19.84 16.92 2.75
CA PRO A 38 20.12 18.28 2.31
C PRO A 38 19.93 19.28 3.48
N PRO A 39 20.84 20.25 3.65
CA PRO A 39 20.82 21.16 4.79
C PRO A 39 19.59 22.09 4.78
N THR A 40 18.99 22.31 3.61
CA THR A 40 17.80 23.14 3.40
C THR A 40 16.50 22.36 3.55
N GLY A 41 16.54 21.06 3.87
CA GLY A 41 15.36 20.21 3.96
C GLY A 41 14.91 19.70 2.58
N ILE A 42 13.60 19.63 2.36
CA ILE A 42 13.03 19.12 1.11
C ILE A 42 13.22 20.17 0.01
N PRO A 43 13.78 19.82 -1.16
CA PRO A 43 13.87 20.74 -2.30
C PRO A 43 12.49 21.26 -2.71
N GLU A 44 12.38 22.57 -3.01
CA GLU A 44 11.13 23.16 -3.49
C GLU A 44 10.77 22.71 -4.92
N GLU A 45 11.79 22.45 -5.74
CA GLU A 45 11.61 21.92 -7.08
C GLU A 45 10.97 20.53 -7.02
N GLY A 46 9.79 20.41 -7.62
CA GLY A 46 9.01 19.16 -7.61
C GLY A 46 8.33 18.85 -6.27
N LEU A 47 8.37 19.74 -5.27
CA LEU A 47 7.67 19.55 -4.01
C LEU A 47 6.16 19.40 -4.23
N ARG A 48 5.60 18.30 -3.74
CA ARG A 48 4.15 18.06 -3.71
C ARG A 48 3.70 17.92 -2.26
N SER A 49 2.83 18.82 -1.81
CA SER A 49 2.14 18.64 -0.53
C SER A 49 0.99 17.66 -0.72
N ILE A 50 1.01 16.57 0.04
CA ILE A 50 -0.06 15.57 0.06
C ILE A 50 -0.76 15.70 1.42
N PRO A 51 -2.02 16.15 1.46
CA PRO A 51 -2.81 16.21 2.69
C PRO A 51 -2.86 14.85 3.40
N GLY A 52 -2.88 14.84 4.74
CA GLY A 52 -2.77 13.61 5.51
C GLY A 52 -3.92 12.61 5.28
N ASP A 53 -5.12 13.10 5.02
CA ASP A 53 -6.29 12.31 4.64
C ASP A 53 -6.13 11.68 3.25
N MET A 54 -5.59 12.44 2.29
CA MET A 54 -5.23 11.94 0.96
C MET A 54 -4.11 10.90 1.03
N ALA A 55 -3.03 11.15 1.78
CA ALA A 55 -1.95 10.19 1.97
C ALA A 55 -2.47 8.87 2.56
N ARG A 56 -3.41 8.94 3.51
CA ARG A 56 -4.06 7.77 4.09
C ARG A 56 -4.96 7.04 3.10
N ALA A 57 -5.74 7.77 2.31
CA ALA A 57 -6.58 7.17 1.29
C ALA A 57 -5.74 6.40 0.25
N ILE A 58 -4.64 7.01 -0.20
CA ILE A 58 -3.66 6.38 -1.10
C ILE A 58 -3.09 5.12 -0.46
N GLN A 59 -2.69 5.18 0.83
CA GLN A 59 -2.18 4.02 1.54
C GLN A 59 -3.20 2.87 1.56
N LEU A 60 -4.44 3.13 1.96
CA LEU A 60 -5.49 2.10 2.03
C LEU A 60 -5.75 1.46 0.65
N ALA A 61 -5.86 2.28 -0.40
CA ALA A 61 -6.07 1.78 -1.75
C ALA A 61 -4.89 0.91 -2.25
N MET A 62 -3.65 1.32 -1.98
CA MET A 62 -2.46 0.56 -2.38
C MET A 62 -2.30 -0.74 -1.59
N GLU A 63 -2.65 -0.75 -0.30
CA GLU A 63 -2.64 -1.98 0.51
C GLU A 63 -3.71 -2.97 0.07
N ASP A 64 -4.86 -2.54 -0.44
CA ASP A 64 -5.88 -3.43 -0.98
C ASP A 64 -5.50 -3.95 -2.39
N PHE A 65 -5.02 -3.05 -3.26
CA PHE A 65 -4.69 -3.38 -4.65
C PHE A 65 -3.45 -4.31 -4.76
N TYR A 66 -2.37 -3.99 -4.04
CA TYR A 66 -1.13 -4.78 -3.99
C TYR A 66 -0.47 -4.71 -2.60
N PRO A 67 -0.90 -5.55 -1.65
CA PRO A 67 -0.29 -5.66 -0.32
C PRO A 67 1.23 -5.90 -0.36
N TRP A 68 1.97 -5.43 0.65
CA TRP A 68 3.44 -5.60 0.76
C TRP A 68 3.93 -7.05 0.72
N ASP A 69 3.11 -8.00 1.18
CA ASP A 69 3.43 -9.42 1.26
C ASP A 69 2.89 -10.24 0.08
N LYS A 70 2.23 -9.59 -0.90
CA LYS A 70 1.71 -10.25 -2.09
C LYS A 70 2.87 -10.77 -2.94
N LYS A 71 3.06 -12.08 -2.93
CA LYS A 71 4.05 -12.75 -3.78
C LYS A 71 3.57 -12.75 -5.23
N ALA A 72 4.49 -12.52 -6.16
CA ALA A 72 4.21 -12.76 -7.56
C ALA A 72 3.76 -14.23 -7.74
N PRO A 73 2.72 -14.49 -8.55
CA PRO A 73 2.37 -15.85 -8.94
C PRO A 73 3.60 -16.58 -9.49
N THR A 74 3.70 -17.88 -9.21
CA THR A 74 4.73 -18.76 -9.77
C THR A 74 4.84 -18.53 -11.28
N PRO A 75 6.06 -18.49 -11.87
CA PRO A 75 6.31 -18.04 -13.24
C PRO A 75 5.65 -18.97 -14.25
N SER A 76 4.37 -18.74 -14.48
CA SER A 76 3.57 -19.42 -15.51
C SER A 76 3.59 -18.61 -16.80
N HIS A 77 3.87 -17.29 -16.73
CA HIS A 77 3.91 -16.38 -17.87
C HIS A 77 5.19 -15.53 -17.83
N PRO A 78 6.30 -16.00 -18.42
CA PRO A 78 7.53 -15.21 -18.53
C PRO A 78 7.24 -13.87 -19.22
N GLY A 79 7.71 -12.76 -18.64
CA GLY A 79 7.55 -11.41 -19.17
C GLY A 79 6.43 -10.57 -18.54
N ARG A 80 5.70 -11.10 -17.54
CA ARG A 80 4.66 -10.36 -16.79
C ARG A 80 5.05 -10.06 -15.35
N GLU A 81 6.29 -10.28 -14.97
CA GLU A 81 6.80 -10.14 -13.60
C GLU A 81 6.69 -8.72 -13.08
N CYS A 82 6.85 -7.73 -13.97
CA CYS A 82 6.70 -6.31 -13.65
C CYS A 82 5.29 -5.97 -13.14
N LEU A 83 4.23 -6.60 -13.66
CA LEU A 83 2.84 -6.35 -13.23
C LEU A 83 2.61 -6.65 -11.75
N TYR A 84 3.48 -7.44 -11.13
CA TYR A 84 3.38 -7.82 -9.72
C TYR A 84 4.20 -6.92 -8.80
N ARG A 85 4.65 -5.76 -9.30
CA ARG A 85 5.46 -4.80 -8.56
C ARG A 85 4.68 -3.50 -8.33
N ARG A 86 4.69 -2.99 -7.10
CA ARG A 86 3.94 -1.76 -6.73
C ARG A 86 4.43 -0.55 -7.54
N GLU A 87 5.72 -0.48 -7.86
CA GLU A 87 6.31 0.58 -8.67
C GLU A 87 5.89 0.57 -10.15
N SER A 88 5.16 -0.45 -10.61
CA SER A 88 4.64 -0.47 -11.98
C SER A 88 3.35 0.34 -12.14
N TYR A 89 2.80 0.89 -11.06
CA TYR A 89 1.52 1.58 -11.06
C TYR A 89 1.65 3.05 -10.64
N ASP A 90 1.00 3.92 -11.38
CA ASP A 90 0.80 5.33 -11.03
C ASP A 90 -0.49 5.47 -10.21
N VAL A 91 -0.47 6.43 -9.27
CA VAL A 91 -1.60 6.72 -8.39
C VAL A 91 -2.06 8.16 -8.55
N TYR A 92 -3.36 8.33 -8.75
CA TYR A 92 -4.03 9.63 -8.77
C TYR A 92 -5.02 9.69 -7.63
N ALA A 93 -5.11 10.82 -6.93
CA ALA A 93 -6.07 10.99 -5.85
C ALA A 93 -6.69 12.39 -5.87
N ALA A 94 -7.98 12.46 -5.57
CA ALA A 94 -8.72 13.71 -5.49
C ALA A 94 -9.84 13.62 -4.43
N PRO A 95 -10.12 14.71 -3.69
CA PRO A 95 -11.36 14.80 -2.92
C PRO A 95 -12.58 14.69 -3.84
N TYR A 96 -13.67 14.09 -3.35
CA TYR A 96 -14.91 13.95 -4.12
C TYR A 96 -16.13 14.50 -3.39
N GLN A 97 -16.47 13.87 -2.27
CA GLN A 97 -17.51 14.33 -1.35
C GLN A 97 -16.90 14.57 0.03
N GLU A 98 -17.65 15.19 0.92
CA GLU A 98 -17.16 15.47 2.27
C GLU A 98 -16.73 14.17 2.97
N GLY A 99 -15.45 14.10 3.35
CA GLY A 99 -14.87 12.91 3.98
C GLY A 99 -14.58 11.75 3.03
N VAL A 100 -14.64 11.95 1.71
CA VAL A 100 -14.34 10.92 0.70
C VAL A 100 -13.24 11.38 -0.25
N VAL A 101 -12.22 10.55 -0.40
CA VAL A 101 -11.18 10.69 -1.42
C VAL A 101 -11.33 9.56 -2.43
N LEU A 102 -11.31 9.93 -3.72
CA LEU A 102 -11.16 8.97 -4.80
C LEU A 102 -9.68 8.71 -5.06
N VAL A 103 -9.30 7.45 -5.23
CA VAL A 103 -7.93 7.03 -5.55
C VAL A 103 -7.96 6.12 -6.77
N GLY A 104 -7.41 6.58 -7.90
CA GLY A 104 -7.19 5.77 -9.08
C GLY A 104 -5.79 5.19 -9.09
N ILE A 105 -5.68 3.89 -9.40
CA ILE A 105 -4.41 3.18 -9.59
C ILE A 105 -4.43 2.63 -11.01
N VAL A 106 -3.39 2.91 -11.79
CA VAL A 106 -3.28 2.45 -13.19
C VAL A 106 -1.86 2.03 -13.51
N LEU A 107 -1.68 1.08 -14.42
CA LEU A 107 -0.35 0.69 -14.84
C LEU A 107 0.36 1.88 -15.50
N SER A 108 1.58 2.17 -15.04
CA SER A 108 2.36 3.27 -15.59
C SER A 108 2.69 2.99 -17.07
N PRO A 109 2.59 3.97 -17.97
CA PRO A 109 2.89 3.77 -19.40
C PRO A 109 4.33 3.33 -19.69
N GLN A 110 5.25 3.59 -18.75
CA GLN A 110 6.66 3.22 -18.85
C GLN A 110 6.93 1.84 -18.23
N ALA A 111 5.98 1.31 -17.46
CA ALA A 111 6.11 0.00 -16.88
C ALA A 111 5.93 -1.10 -17.94
N CYS A 112 6.64 -2.21 -17.74
CA CYS A 112 6.45 -3.44 -18.50
C CYS A 112 6.72 -3.37 -20.03
N GLY A 113 7.36 -2.32 -20.54
CA GLY A 113 7.76 -2.23 -21.95
C GLY A 113 6.59 -2.19 -22.95
N ALA A 114 5.37 -1.91 -22.49
CA ALA A 114 4.17 -2.04 -23.30
C ALA A 114 3.79 -0.71 -23.97
N GLN A 115 3.97 -0.64 -25.29
CA GLN A 115 3.03 0.09 -26.14
C GLN A 115 1.64 -0.56 -25.95
N ALA A 116 0.71 0.20 -25.38
CA ALA A 116 -0.68 -0.20 -25.13
C ALA A 116 -0.86 -1.36 -24.12
N VAL A 117 -0.79 -1.01 -22.84
CA VAL A 117 -1.38 -1.81 -21.77
C VAL A 117 -2.91 -1.69 -21.90
N PRO A 118 -3.70 -2.78 -21.78
CA PRO A 118 -5.15 -2.68 -21.71
C PRO A 118 -5.60 -1.69 -20.63
N ASN A 119 -6.63 -0.88 -20.94
CA ASN A 119 -7.25 0.08 -20.01
C ASN A 119 -7.78 -0.57 -18.71
N ASP A 120 -7.80 -1.90 -18.65
CA ASP A 120 -8.40 -2.72 -17.60
C ASP A 120 -7.39 -3.14 -16.50
N MET A 121 -6.15 -2.60 -16.53
CA MET A 121 -5.12 -2.88 -15.52
C MET A 121 -5.03 -1.76 -14.48
N GLY A 122 -6.07 -1.65 -13.68
CA GLY A 122 -6.17 -0.64 -12.62
C GLY A 122 -7.34 -0.86 -11.68
N ALA A 123 -7.60 0.15 -10.87
CA ALA A 123 -8.80 0.23 -10.05
C ALA A 123 -9.05 1.68 -9.60
N LEU A 124 -10.31 2.05 -9.44
CA LEU A 124 -10.75 3.28 -8.80
C LEU A 124 -11.38 2.95 -7.45
N TYR A 125 -10.83 3.54 -6.40
CA TYR A 125 -11.28 3.40 -5.02
C TYR A 125 -12.02 4.64 -4.57
N ALA A 126 -13.08 4.45 -3.78
CA ALA A 126 -13.66 5.49 -2.93
C ALA A 126 -13.30 5.19 -1.48
N VAL A 127 -12.65 6.14 -0.79
CA VAL A 127 -12.14 5.94 0.57
C VAL A 127 -12.74 6.98 1.52
N ASP A 128 -13.35 6.50 2.59
CA ASP A 128 -13.83 7.29 3.73
C ASP A 128 -12.65 7.67 4.63
N THR A 129 -12.29 8.96 4.64
CA THR A 129 -11.15 9.49 5.40
C THR A 129 -11.47 9.78 6.86
N ARG A 130 -12.74 9.73 7.26
CA ARG A 130 -13.17 9.86 8.67
C ARG A 130 -13.19 8.51 9.35
N GLY A 131 -13.80 7.51 8.69
CA GLY A 131 -13.92 6.14 9.17
C GLY A 131 -12.74 5.23 8.82
N TRP A 132 -11.80 5.71 8.00
CA TRP A 132 -10.57 5.02 7.58
C TRP A 132 -10.85 3.67 6.91
N ARG A 133 -11.70 3.69 5.88
CA ARG A 133 -12.15 2.46 5.20
C ARG A 133 -12.43 2.69 3.72
N ILE A 134 -12.26 1.63 2.93
CA ILE A 134 -12.68 1.59 1.53
C ILE A 134 -14.21 1.46 1.49
N LEU A 135 -14.86 2.34 0.75
CA LEU A 135 -16.31 2.33 0.51
C LEU A 135 -16.67 1.51 -0.72
N ALA A 136 -15.90 1.63 -1.79
CA ALA A 136 -16.14 0.96 -3.06
C ALA A 136 -14.85 0.83 -3.88
N VAL A 137 -14.84 -0.17 -4.77
CA VAL A 137 -13.78 -0.42 -5.75
C VAL A 137 -14.44 -0.66 -7.11
N GLN A 138 -13.89 -0.05 -8.16
CA GLN A 138 -14.25 -0.28 -9.56
C GLN A 138 -12.98 -0.74 -10.31
N HIS A 139 -13.10 -1.82 -11.09
CA HIS A 139 -12.02 -2.37 -11.94
C HIS A 139 -12.28 -2.09 -13.40
#